data_AF-A0A951P2B1-F1
#
_entry.id   AF-A0A951P2B1-F1
#
_cell.length_a   1.000
_cell.length_b   1.000
_cell.length_c   1.000
_cell.angle_alpha   90.00
_cell.angle_beta   90.00
_cell.angle_gamma   90.00
#
_symmetry.space_group_name_H-M   'P 1'
#
loop_
_entity.id
_entity.type
_entity.pdbx_description
1 polymer ?
#
loop_
_entity_poly.entity_id
_entity_poly.type
_entity_poly.pdbx_seq_one_letter_code
_entity_poly.pdbx_strand_id
1 'polypeptide(L)'
;MAASAILAGLRLEDDVIQRLVQRDIMQESVIYRSIQKEKAQEIALNFLRDGLSIEAVARGTGLSIEEVQQLQQQINEPAQS
;
A
#
# COMPACT_ATOMS: atom_id res chain seq x y z
N MET A 1 27.94 -26.74 31.80
CA MET A 1 26.52 -26.37 32.01
C MET A 1 26.31 -24.90 31.62
N ALA A 2 26.40 -24.56 30.33
CA ALA A 2 26.22 -23.19 29.85
C ALA A 2 25.26 -23.11 28.63
N ALA A 3 25.17 -24.18 27.84
CA ALA A 3 24.24 -24.24 26.70
C ALA A 3 22.75 -24.27 27.11
N SER A 4 22.39 -24.82 28.27
CA SER A 4 20.99 -24.83 28.74
C SER A 4 20.50 -23.48 29.27
N ALA A 5 21.40 -22.58 29.69
CA ALA A 5 21.02 -21.24 30.16
C ALA A 5 20.68 -20.30 28.97
N ILE A 6 21.31 -20.50 27.81
CA ILE A 6 21.04 -19.73 26.60
C ILE A 6 19.74 -20.20 25.93
N LEU A 7 19.46 -21.51 25.93
CA LEU A 7 18.20 -22.05 25.39
C LEU A 7 16.96 -21.64 26.21
N ALA A 8 17.11 -21.37 27.51
CA ALA A 8 16.02 -20.86 28.34
C ALA A 8 15.67 -19.38 28.04
N GLY A 9 16.64 -18.56 27.62
CA GLY A 9 16.42 -17.18 27.20
C GLY A 9 15.82 -17.02 25.80
N LEU A 10 15.78 -18.11 25.00
CA LEU A 10 15.21 -18.13 23.64
C LEU A 10 13.85 -18.82 23.57
N ARG A 11 13.32 -19.35 24.68
CA ARG A 11 11.91 -19.75 24.75
C ARG A 11 11.10 -18.49 25.01
N LEU A 12 10.97 -17.68 23.96
CA LEU A 12 10.07 -16.53 23.90
C LEU A 12 8.69 -17.02 24.38
N GLU A 13 8.26 -16.55 25.54
CA GLU A 13 6.90 -16.75 26.02
C GLU A 13 5.94 -16.15 24.98
N ASP A 14 4.82 -16.82 24.72
CA ASP A 14 3.85 -16.41 23.71
C ASP A 14 3.43 -14.93 23.87
N ASP A 15 3.41 -14.42 25.10
CA ASP A 15 3.14 -13.02 25.43
C ASP A 15 4.19 -12.02 24.95
N VAL A 16 5.45 -12.43 24.80
CA VAL A 16 6.54 -11.60 24.26
C VAL A 16 6.49 -11.60 22.74
N ILE A 17 6.17 -12.75 22.13
CA ILE A 17 5.89 -12.86 20.69
C ILE A 17 4.69 -11.96 20.33
N GLN A 18 3.61 -12.07 21.10
CA GLN A 18 2.40 -11.26 20.88
C GLN A 18 2.72 -9.77 20.99
N ARG A 19 3.52 -9.33 21.97
CA ARG A 19 3.93 -7.93 22.12
C ARG A 19 4.85 -7.42 21.01
N LEU A 20 5.74 -8.25 20.47
CA LEU A 20 6.59 -7.90 19.32
C LEU A 20 5.74 -7.77 18.04
N VAL A 21 4.87 -8.75 17.80
CA VAL A 21 3.93 -8.75 16.66
C VAL A 21 2.98 -7.55 16.72
N GLN A 22 2.53 -7.15 17.90
CA GLN A 22 1.62 -6.00 18.06
C GLN A 22 2.28 -4.64 17.77
N ARG A 23 3.60 -4.52 17.91
CA ARG A 23 4.33 -3.28 17.63
C ARG A 23 4.82 -3.17 16.18
N ASP A 24 5.10 -4.30 15.50
CA ASP A 24 5.70 -4.26 14.15
C ASP A 24 4.78 -4.76 13.02
N ILE A 25 3.68 -5.47 13.33
CA ILE A 25 2.81 -6.13 12.32
C ILE A 25 1.34 -5.67 12.41
N MET A 26 1.08 -4.43 12.84
CA MET A 26 -0.28 -3.86 12.91
C MET A 26 -0.47 -2.64 11.98
N GLN A 27 0.37 -2.55 10.96
CA GLN A 27 0.18 -1.70 9.81
C GLN A 27 0.29 -2.66 8.63
N GLU A 28 -0.81 -3.02 7.96
CA GLU A 28 -0.72 -3.74 6.67
C GLU A 28 0.46 -3.18 5.89
N SER A 29 1.48 -4.02 5.65
CA SER A 29 2.83 -3.60 5.23
C SER A 29 2.77 -2.36 4.34
N VAL A 30 3.58 -1.33 4.62
CA VAL A 30 3.65 -0.13 3.77
C VAL A 30 3.81 -0.51 2.29
N ILE A 31 4.51 -1.61 2.04
CA ILE A 31 4.68 -2.25 0.73
C ILE A 31 3.37 -2.78 0.15
N TYR A 32 2.54 -3.46 0.95
CA TYR A 32 1.23 -3.94 0.49
C TYR A 32 0.31 -2.77 0.11
N ARG A 33 0.28 -1.71 0.93
CA ARG A 33 -0.49 -0.49 0.63
C ARG A 33 0.03 0.24 -0.59
N SER A 34 1.35 0.29 -0.82
CA SER A 34 1.91 0.90 -2.01
C SER A 34 1.56 0.12 -3.28
N ILE A 35 1.61 -1.22 -3.23
CA ILE A 35 1.22 -2.09 -4.36
C ILE A 35 -0.27 -1.90 -4.72
N GLN A 36 -1.15 -1.84 -3.72
CA GLN A 36 -2.57 -1.62 -3.93
C GLN A 36 -2.83 -0.23 -4.55
N LYS A 37 -2.10 0.79 -4.10
CA LYS A 37 -2.20 2.15 -4.64
C LYS A 37 -1.70 2.23 -6.10
N GLU A 38 -0.55 1.62 -6.41
CA GLU A 38 -0.02 1.55 -7.78
C GLU A 38 -1.02 0.90 -8.73
N LYS A 39 -1.61 -0.23 -8.32
CA LYS A 39 -2.63 -0.91 -9.14
C LYS A 39 -3.88 -0.06 -9.36
N ALA A 40 -4.34 0.66 -8.34
CA ALA A 40 -5.48 1.57 -8.46
C ALA A 40 -5.18 2.72 -9.45
N GLN A 41 -3.95 3.24 -9.46
CA GLN A 41 -3.51 4.26 -10.40
C GLN A 41 -3.44 3.74 -11.84
N GLU A 42 -2.91 2.54 -12.08
CA GLU A 42 -2.89 1.92 -13.42
C GLU A 42 -4.31 1.76 -13.99
N ILE A 43 -5.25 1.27 -13.18
CA ILE A 43 -6.66 1.13 -13.58
C ILE A 43 -7.26 2.52 -13.88
N ALA A 44 -6.97 3.52 -13.05
CA ALA A 44 -7.47 4.88 -13.26
C ALA A 44 -6.96 5.48 -14.58
N LEU A 45 -5.68 5.27 -14.92
CA LEU A 45 -5.10 5.73 -16.18
C LEU A 45 -5.77 5.09 -17.39
N ASN A 46 -6.06 3.78 -17.34
CA ASN A 46 -6.77 3.09 -18.42
C ASN A 46 -8.19 3.65 -18.58
N PHE A 47 -8.92 3.85 -17.48
CA PHE A 47 -10.25 4.42 -17.54
C PHE A 47 -10.27 5.86 -18.06
N LEU A 48 -9.30 6.69 -17.69
CA LEU A 48 -9.16 8.05 -18.21
C LEU A 48 -8.86 8.05 -19.71
N ARG A 49 -8.03 7.12 -20.19
CA ARG A 49 -7.77 6.92 -21.63
C ARG A 49 -9.01 6.46 -22.39
N ASP A 50 -9.85 5.65 -21.75
CA ASP A 50 -11.14 5.20 -22.30
C ASP A 50 -12.23 6.29 -22.25
N GLY A 51 -11.93 7.48 -21.71
CA GLY A 51 -12.83 8.63 -21.70
C GLY A 51 -13.88 8.62 -20.59
N LEU A 52 -13.71 7.79 -19.55
CA LEU A 52 -14.57 7.82 -18.37
C LEU A 52 -14.44 9.14 -17.60
N SER A 53 -15.54 9.59 -16.99
CA SER A 53 -15.51 10.82 -16.18
C SER A 53 -14.68 10.63 -14.91
N ILE A 54 -14.06 11.71 -14.41
CA ILE A 54 -13.25 11.71 -13.19
C ILE A 54 -13.99 11.09 -12.01
N GLU A 55 -15.28 11.39 -11.86
CA GLU A 55 -16.11 10.86 -10.78
C GLU A 55 -16.37 9.36 -10.93
N ALA A 56 -16.55 8.87 -12.15
CA ALA A 56 -16.70 7.44 -12.42
C ALA A 56 -15.39 6.68 -12.12
N VAL A 57 -14.26 7.26 -12.51
CA VAL A 57 -12.93 6.70 -12.22
C VAL A 57 -12.66 6.65 -10.72
N ALA A 58 -12.86 7.74 -9.99
CA ALA A 58 -12.66 7.80 -8.54
C ALA A 58 -13.51 6.77 -7.79
N ARG A 59 -14.80 6.62 -8.17
CA ARG A 59 -15.67 5.58 -7.59
C ARG A 59 -15.20 4.16 -7.93
N GLY A 60 -14.66 3.93 -9.13
CA GLY A 60 -14.23 2.61 -9.60
C GLY A 60 -12.88 2.15 -9.03
N THR A 61 -11.99 3.08 -8.69
CA THR A 61 -10.62 2.78 -8.23
C THR A 61 -10.41 3.04 -6.74
N GLY A 62 -11.32 3.78 -6.09
CA GLY A 62 -11.17 4.19 -4.69
C GLY A 62 -10.17 5.33 -4.47
N LEU A 63 -9.66 5.94 -5.54
CA LEU A 63 -8.82 7.14 -5.47
C LEU A 63 -9.67 8.39 -5.19
N SER A 64 -9.04 9.42 -4.64
CA SER A 64 -9.69 10.73 -4.48
C SER A 64 -9.87 11.43 -5.84
N ILE A 65 -10.82 12.38 -5.90
CA ILE A 65 -11.05 13.18 -7.11
C ILE A 65 -9.77 13.95 -7.49
N GLU A 66 -9.06 14.49 -6.51
CA GLU A 66 -7.80 15.20 -6.69
C GLU A 66 -6.70 14.27 -7.26
N GLU A 67 -6.59 13.05 -6.75
CA GLU A 67 -5.63 12.06 -7.27
C GLU A 67 -5.92 11.72 -8.74
N VAL A 68 -7.19 11.55 -9.11
CA VAL A 68 -7.60 11.27 -10.50
C VAL A 68 -7.37 12.49 -11.40
N GLN A 69 -7.60 13.70 -10.92
CA GLN A 69 -7.30 14.94 -11.66
C GLN A 69 -5.81 15.09 -11.95
N GLN A 70 -4.95 14.80 -10.97
CA GLN A 70 -3.50 14.82 -11.17
C GLN A 70 -3.06 13.80 -12.22
N LEU A 71 -3.62 12.59 -12.19
CA LEU A 71 -3.34 11.57 -13.21
C LEU A 71 -3.80 12.01 -14.61
N GLN A 72 -4.96 12.67 -14.72
CA GLN A 72 -5.44 13.22 -15.98
C GLN A 72 -4.52 14.33 -16.51
N GLN A 73 -4.02 15.21 -15.63
CA GLN A 73 -3.05 16.24 -16.01
C GLN A 73 -1.76 15.63 -16.55
N GLN A 74 -1.24 14.56 -15.92
CA GLN A 74 -0.05 13.85 -16.40
C GLN A 74 -0.24 13.19 -17.77
N ILE A 75 -1.45 12.77 -18.13
CA ILE A 75 -1.77 12.27 -19.47
C ILE A 75 -1.85 13.43 -20.48
N ASN A 76 -2.46 14.54 -20.08
CA ASN A 76 -2.76 15.68 -20.95
C ASN A 76 -1.59 16.65 -21.12
N GLU A 77 -0.61 16.63 -20.23
CA GLU A 77 0.69 17.26 -20.38
C GLU A 77 1.65 16.21 -20.97
N PRO A 78 1.69 16.04 -22.31
CA PRO A 78 2.79 15.29 -22.89
C PRO A 78 4.06 15.98 -22.44
N ALA A 79 4.97 15.21 -21.83
CA ALA A 79 6.32 15.65 -21.54
C ALA A 79 6.82 16.43 -22.76
N GLN A 80 6.94 17.75 -22.63
CA GLN A 80 7.53 18.61 -23.64
C GLN A 80 8.98 18.14 -23.77
N SER A 81 9.28 17.33 -24.78
CA SER A 81 10.62 16.88 -25.17
C SER A 81 10.64 16.72 -26.68
#